data_AF-A0A8T5VL69-F1
#
_entry.id   AF-A0A8T5VL69-F1
#
_cell.length_a   1.000
_cell.length_b   1.000
_cell.length_c   1.000
_cell.angle_alpha   90.00
_cell.angle_beta   90.00
_cell.angle_gamma   90.00
#
_symmetry.space_group_name_H-M   'P 1'
#
loop_
_entity.id
_entity.type
_entity.pdbx_description
1 polymer ?
#
loop_
_entity_poly.entity_id
_entity_poly.type
_entity_poly.pdbx_seq_one_letter_code
_entity_poly.pdbx_strand_id
1 'polypeptide(L)' 'MKEPGLDGRHRDKDGAISKKHGNTLVGTLRKIYGKAFAAGYPDATPLSEVLHQLNETSLSQLRRDHDTGHLGHKIDHASK' A
#
# COMPACT_ATOMS: atom_id res chain seq x y z
N MET A 1 9.00 -16.32 32.90
CA MET A 1 9.81 -15.35 32.12
C MET A 1 8.96 -14.94 30.94
N LYS A 2 8.39 -13.72 30.96
CA LYS A 2 7.65 -13.17 29.82
C LYS A 2 8.69 -12.45 28.96
N GLU A 3 8.90 -12.93 27.75
CA GLU A 3 9.66 -12.20 26.75
C GLU A 3 9.07 -10.79 26.63
N PRO A 4 9.88 -9.72 26.75
CA PRO A 4 9.39 -8.38 26.46
C PRO A 4 9.18 -8.35 24.95
N GLY A 5 7.92 -8.59 24.54
CA GLY A 5 7.49 -8.38 23.17
C GLY A 5 7.93 -6.98 22.78
N LEU A 6 8.91 -6.92 21.88
CA LEU A 6 9.41 -5.70 21.25
C LEU A 6 8.32 -5.17 20.31
N ASP A 7 7.14 -4.85 20.86
CA ASP A 7 6.01 -4.18 20.21
C ASP A 7 6.30 -2.68 20.12
N GLY A 8 7.51 -2.36 19.67
CA GLY A 8 8.02 -1.02 19.42
C GLY A 8 8.82 -0.98 18.13
N ARG A 9 8.88 -2.09 17.38
CA ARG A 9 9.28 -2.03 15.99
C ARG A 9 8.11 -1.40 15.27
N HIS A 10 8.22 -0.09 15.03
CA HIS A 10 7.55 0.60 13.94
C HIS A 10 7.78 -0.27 12.71
N ARG A 11 6.88 -1.26 12.49
CA ARG A 11 6.97 -2.16 11.34
C ARG A 11 6.94 -1.19 10.19
N ASP A 12 8.00 -1.20 9.41
CA ASP A 12 8.10 -0.52 8.13
C ASP A 12 7.09 -1.19 7.19
N LYS A 13 5.79 -1.03 7.52
CA LYS A 13 4.67 -1.62 6.79
C LYS A 13 4.69 -1.03 5.40
N ASP A 14 5.03 0.25 5.32
CA ASP A 14 5.25 0.96 4.07
C ASP A 14 6.48 0.40 3.34
N GLY A 15 7.61 0.16 4.01
CA GLY A 15 8.76 -0.53 3.40
C GLY A 15 8.44 -1.94 2.88
N ALA A 16 7.63 -2.73 3.59
CA ALA A 16 7.19 -4.05 3.15
C ALA A 16 6.23 -3.97 1.94
N ILE A 17 5.30 -3.02 1.96
CA ILE A 17 4.37 -2.76 0.84
C ILE A 17 5.15 -2.27 -0.37
N SER A 18 6.10 -1.35 -0.20
CA SER A 18 6.98 -0.87 -1.27
C SER A 18 7.83 -2.00 -1.84
N LYS A 19 8.39 -2.87 -0.99
CA LYS A 19 9.20 -4.00 -1.46
C LYS A 19 8.39 -5.04 -2.24
N LYS A 20 7.14 -5.31 -1.84
CA LYS A 20 6.30 -6.37 -2.44
C LYS A 20 5.44 -5.86 -3.60
N HIS A 21 4.93 -4.64 -3.48
CA HIS A 21 3.94 -4.04 -4.37
C HIS A 21 4.36 -2.65 -4.87
N GLY A 22 5.59 -2.19 -4.63
CA GLY A 22 6.05 -0.86 -5.03
C GLY A 22 6.00 -0.60 -6.53
N ASN A 23 6.18 -1.63 -7.35
CA ASN A 23 6.05 -1.53 -8.81
C ASN A 23 4.58 -1.44 -9.30
N THR A 24 3.60 -1.49 -8.40
CA THR A 24 2.19 -1.36 -8.76
C THR A 24 1.91 0.09 -9.15
N LEU A 25 1.30 0.28 -10.32
CA LEU A 25 0.94 1.61 -10.80
C LEU A 25 -0.21 2.21 -9.98
N VAL A 26 -0.14 3.52 -9.73
CA VAL A 26 -1.21 4.30 -9.11
C VAL A 26 -2.53 4.12 -9.84
N GLY A 27 -2.50 4.02 -11.18
CA GLY A 27 -3.69 3.74 -11.99
C GLY A 27 -4.40 2.45 -11.58
N THR A 28 -3.65 1.38 -11.31
CA THR A 28 -4.19 0.11 -10.84
C THR A 28 -4.80 0.23 -9.44
N LEU A 29 -4.13 0.94 -8.53
CA LEU A 29 -4.65 1.19 -7.19
C LEU A 29 -5.91 2.06 -7.20
N ARG A 30 -6.01 3.01 -8.13
CA ARG A 30 -7.23 3.81 -8.35
C ARG A 30 -8.42 2.99 -8.84
N LYS A 31 -8.19 1.88 -9.57
CA LYS A 31 -9.28 0.95 -9.91
C LYS A 31 -9.82 0.21 -8.67
N ILE A 32 -8.96 -0.05 -7.69
CA ILE A 32 -9.29 -0.79 -6.46
C ILE A 32 -9.93 0.10 -5.40
N TYR A 33 -9.28 1.24 -5.13
CA TYR A 33 -9.61 2.14 -4.03
C TYR A 33 -10.40 3.38 -4.48
N GLY A 34 -10.51 3.61 -5.79
CA GLY A 34 -11.19 4.74 -6.39
C GLY A 34 -10.22 5.81 -6.92
N LYS A 35 -10.73 6.67 -7.81
CA LYS A 35 -9.95 7.73 -8.49
C LYS A 35 -9.27 8.73 -7.54
N ALA A 36 -9.78 8.86 -6.31
CA ALA A 36 -9.20 9.73 -5.29
C ALA A 36 -7.89 9.19 -4.69
N PHE A 37 -7.56 7.92 -4.91
CA PHE A 37 -6.31 7.33 -4.42
C PHE A 37 -5.10 8.00 -5.09
N ALA A 38 -4.14 8.46 -4.27
CA ALA A 38 -2.98 9.23 -4.72
C ALA A 38 -3.37 10.39 -5.67
N ALA A 39 -4.47 11.10 -5.37
CA ALA A 39 -4.90 12.24 -6.19
C ALA A 39 -3.75 13.26 -6.32
N GLY A 40 -3.48 13.69 -7.55
CA GLY A 40 -2.33 14.56 -7.87
C GLY A 40 -1.14 13.83 -8.52
N TYR A 41 -1.08 12.50 -8.44
CA TYR A 41 -0.04 11.71 -9.13
C TYR A 41 -0.50 11.16 -10.48
N PRO A 42 0.42 11.00 -11.46
CA PRO A 42 0.17 10.24 -12.67
C PRO A 42 -0.28 8.79 -12.37
N ASP A 43 -1.09 8.21 -13.25
CA ASP A 43 -1.43 6.79 -13.16
C ASP A 43 -0.22 5.87 -13.37
N ALA A 44 0.74 6.29 -14.21
CA ALA A 44 1.99 5.60 -14.50
C ALA A 44 3.02 5.69 -13.35
N THR A 45 2.74 6.42 -12.27
CA THR A 45 3.65 6.49 -11.13
C THR A 45 3.58 5.19 -10.31
N PRO A 46 4.74 4.61 -9.93
CA PRO A 46 4.77 3.44 -9.08
C PRO A 46 4.37 3.75 -7.64
N LEU A 47 3.75 2.78 -6.97
CA LEU A 47 3.35 2.87 -5.57
C LEU A 47 4.52 3.28 -4.68
N SER A 48 5.72 2.76 -4.90
CA SER A 48 6.90 3.08 -4.09
C SER A 48 7.21 4.58 -4.02
N GLU A 49 6.92 5.33 -5.09
CA GLU A 49 7.19 6.77 -5.18
C GLU A 49 6.10 7.61 -4.50
N VAL A 50 4.84 7.19 -4.62
CA VAL A 50 3.72 7.89 -3.96
C VAL A 50 3.54 7.48 -2.52
N LEU A 51 4.02 6.31 -2.10
CA LEU A 51 3.73 5.70 -0.78
C LEU A 51 4.04 6.65 0.37
N HIS A 52 5.15 7.37 0.30
CA HIS A 52 5.59 8.33 1.31
C HIS A 52 4.82 9.66 1.28
N GLN A 53 4.07 9.93 0.20
CA GLN A 53 3.31 11.15 -0.03
C GLN A 53 1.80 10.92 0.06
N LEU A 54 1.36 9.67 0.31
CA LEU A 54 -0.05 9.33 0.47
C LEU A 54 -0.61 9.87 1.78
N ASN A 55 -1.89 10.28 1.72
CA ASN A 55 -2.64 10.69 2.90
C ASN A 55 -2.94 9.48 3.80
N GLU A 56 -3.14 9.72 5.10
CA GLU A 56 -3.40 8.67 6.10
C GLU A 56 -4.57 7.75 5.74
N THR A 57 -5.63 8.25 5.10
CA THR A 57 -6.77 7.43 4.66
C THR A 57 -6.35 6.39 3.62
N SER A 58 -5.59 6.81 2.59
CA SER A 58 -5.09 5.92 1.54
C SER A 58 -4.10 4.90 2.11
N LEU A 59 -3.19 5.35 2.99
CA LEU A 59 -2.25 4.46 3.67
C LEU A 59 -2.94 3.44 4.57
N SER A 60 -3.99 3.85 5.29
CA SER A 60 -4.74 2.95 6.17
C SER A 60 -5.44 1.85 5.39
N GLN A 61 -6.06 2.18 4.25
CA GLN A 61 -6.68 1.18 3.37
C GLN A 61 -5.64 0.21 2.81
N LEU A 62 -4.53 0.75 2.30
CA LEU A 62 -3.45 -0.05 1.72
C LEU A 62 -2.80 -0.98 2.75
N ARG A 63 -2.50 -0.46 3.95
CA ARG A 63 -1.94 -1.24 5.06
C ARG A 63 -2.89 -2.33 5.52
N ARG A 64 -4.21 -2.05 5.58
CA ARG A 64 -5.22 -3.04 5.97
C ARG A 64 -5.28 -4.20 4.99
N ASP A 65 -5.34 -3.91 3.69
CA ASP A 65 -5.38 -4.96 2.67
C ASP A 65 -4.07 -5.73 2.55
N HIS A 66 -2.93 -5.09 2.83
CA HIS A 66 -1.65 -5.77 2.92
C HIS A 66 -1.63 -6.73 4.13
N ASP A 67 -2.12 -6.28 5.28
CA ASP A 67 -2.18 -7.06 6.52
C ASP A 67 -3.11 -8.27 6.39
N THR A 68 -4.26 -8.12 5.70
CA THR A 68 -5.17 -9.23 5.40
C THR A 68 -4.71 -10.10 4.22
N GLY A 69 -3.62 -9.75 3.54
CA GLY A 69 -3.13 -10.45 2.34
C GLY A 69 -4.00 -10.27 1.08
N HIS A 70 -5.05 -9.44 1.14
CA HIS A 70 -5.96 -9.22 0.01
C HIS A 70 -5.39 -8.27 -1.05
N LEU A 71 -4.40 -7.44 -0.69
CA LEU A 71 -3.83 -6.43 -1.59
C LEU A 71 -3.35 -7.04 -2.93
N GLY A 72 -2.62 -8.15 -2.88
CA GLY A 72 -2.12 -8.81 -4.10
C GLY A 72 -3.24 -9.30 -5.02
N HIS A 73 -4.29 -9.90 -4.46
CA HIS A 73 -5.43 -10.38 -5.23
C HIS A 73 -6.20 -9.24 -5.90
N LYS A 74 -6.39 -8.12 -5.18
CA LYS A 74 -7.03 -6.93 -5.75
C LYS A 74 -6.21 -6.31 -6.88
N ILE A 75 -4.89 -6.28 -6.73
CA ILE A 75 -3.97 -5.78 -7.78
C ILE A 75 -4.02 -6.65 -9.03
N ASP A 76 -3.97 -7.98 -8.88
CA ASP A 76 -4.12 -8.92 -10.01
C ASP A 76 -5.43 -8.66 -10.77
N HIS A 77 -6.54 -8.55 -10.04
CA HIS A 77 -7.85 -8.32 -10.64
C HIS A 77 -7.95 -6.97 -11.36
N ALA A 78 -7.32 -5.93 -10.81
CA ALA A 78 -7.34 -4.58 -11.40
C ALA A 78 -6.34 -4.39 -12.56
N SER A 79 -5.29 -5.21 -12.63
CA SER A 79 -4.30 -5.18 -13.71
C SER A 79 -4.71 -5.98 -14.95
N LYS A 80 -5.80 -6.74 -14.87
CA LYS A 80 -6.44 -7.41 -16.01
C LYS A 80 -7.26 -6.46 -16.88
#